data_AF-A0A2Z6PDT6-F1
#
_entry.id   AF-A0A2Z6PDT6-F1
#
_cell.length_a   1.000
_cell.length_b   1.000
_cell.length_c   1.000
_cell.angle_alpha   90.00
_cell.angle_beta   90.00
_cell.angle_gamma   90.00
#
_symmetry.space_group_name_H-M   'P 1'
#
loop_
_entity.id
_entity.type
_entity.pdbx_description
1 polymer ?
#
loop_
_entity_poly.entity_id
_entity_poly.type
_entity_poly.pdbx_seq_one_letter_code
_entity_poly.pdbx_strand_id
1 'polypeptide(L)'
;MEILQSSPFAEVVSIKKAPDNKKNRMLYNVRTNRWRNRSSVHGNEMYKTLTGDVFILADFKPEIVNDLQRTGKMWTLVVSDGVVEEEETNDHNVELRSSFKILPSKDIDLDEVGQKSMFMIFLTNITPNRRIWEALHMSRNSKLIQKGLCSSNEC
;
A
#
# COMPACT_ATOMS: atom_id res chain seq x y z
N MET A 1 -6.20 -13.87 15.51
CA MET A 1 -6.58 -12.54 15.00
C MET A 1 -6.16 -12.50 13.55
N GLU A 2 -7.11 -12.52 12.62
CA GLU A 2 -6.81 -12.50 11.18
C GLU A 2 -6.64 -11.03 10.75
N ILE A 3 -5.40 -10.65 10.44
CA ILE A 3 -5.00 -9.25 10.19
C ILE A 3 -5.84 -8.65 9.05
N LEU A 4 -6.11 -9.42 7.99
CA LEU A 4 -6.85 -8.99 6.81
C LEU A 4 -8.31 -8.64 7.10
N GLN A 5 -8.97 -9.37 8.01
CA GLN A 5 -10.37 -9.14 8.34
C GLN A 5 -10.60 -7.78 9.02
N SER A 6 -9.61 -7.34 9.81
CA SER A 6 -9.62 -6.06 10.52
C SER A 6 -8.97 -4.91 9.74
N SER A 7 -8.25 -5.20 8.65
CA SER A 7 -7.52 -4.19 7.90
C SER A 7 -8.44 -3.11 7.31
N PRO A 8 -8.00 -1.83 7.31
CA PRO A 8 -8.62 -0.80 6.50
C PRO A 8 -8.71 -1.22 5.03
N PHE A 9 -9.86 -1.01 4.41
CA PHE A 9 -10.07 -1.30 3.00
C PHE A 9 -10.93 -0.25 2.31
N ALA A 10 -10.76 -0.11 1.00
CA ALA A 10 -11.58 0.75 0.15
C ALA A 10 -11.82 0.07 -1.20
N GLU A 11 -12.93 0.41 -1.85
CA GLU A 11 -13.17 0.02 -3.24
C GLU A 11 -12.48 1.02 -4.17
N VAL A 12 -11.92 0.49 -5.25
CA VAL A 12 -11.25 1.30 -6.26
C VAL A 12 -12.27 1.83 -7.25
N VAL A 13 -12.37 3.15 -7.34
CA VAL A 13 -13.25 3.86 -8.26
C VAL A 13 -12.62 3.98 -9.65
N SER A 14 -11.30 4.19 -9.72
CA SER A 14 -10.58 4.23 -10.99
C SER A 14 -9.09 3.97 -10.83
N ILE A 15 -8.48 3.33 -11.82
CA ILE A 15 -7.03 3.17 -11.96
C ILE A 15 -6.63 3.69 -13.33
N LYS A 16 -5.63 4.57 -13.40
CA LYS A 16 -5.11 5.12 -14.66
C LYS A 16 -3.59 5.07 -14.67
N LYS A 17 -3.00 4.70 -15.81
CA LYS A 17 -1.54 4.77 -15.99
C LYS A 17 -1.07 6.21 -15.81
N ALA A 18 0.00 6.37 -15.06
CA ALA A 18 0.66 7.64 -14.80
C ALA A 18 2.16 7.44 -15.02
N PRO A 19 2.62 7.28 -16.28
CA PRO A 19 4.00 6.93 -16.56
C PRO A 19 4.96 7.95 -15.93
N ASP A 20 5.93 7.46 -15.17
CA ASP A 20 7.03 8.28 -14.66
C ASP A 20 8.23 8.12 -15.58
N ASN A 21 8.43 9.12 -16.44
CA ASN A 21 9.53 9.18 -17.40
C ASN A 21 10.92 9.13 -16.73
N LYS A 22 11.02 9.31 -15.40
CA LYS A 22 12.30 9.30 -14.67
C LYS A 22 12.68 7.94 -14.09
N LYS A 23 11.71 7.11 -13.70
CA LYS A 23 11.97 5.87 -12.94
C LYS A 23 11.94 4.59 -13.79
N ASN A 24 11.63 4.67 -15.08
CA ASN A 24 11.40 3.53 -15.98
C ASN A 24 10.49 2.45 -15.36
N ARG A 25 9.54 2.87 -14.52
CA ARG A 25 8.57 2.04 -13.80
C ARG A 25 7.17 2.58 -14.09
N MET A 26 6.21 1.68 -14.28
CA MET A 26 4.82 2.08 -14.49
C MET A 26 4.18 2.44 -13.14
N LEU A 27 3.87 3.72 -12.95
CA LEU A 27 3.01 4.16 -11.84
C LEU A 27 1.56 4.25 -12.30
N TYR A 28 0.66 4.17 -11.34
CA TYR A 28 -0.76 4.30 -11.57
C TYR A 28 -1.36 5.31 -10.60
N ASN A 29 -2.19 6.21 -11.11
CA ASN A 29 -3.06 7.05 -10.29
C ASN A 29 -4.30 6.23 -9.95
N VAL A 30 -4.58 6.10 -8.65
CA VAL A 30 -5.74 5.38 -8.15
C VAL A 30 -6.64 6.34 -7.39
N ARG A 31 -7.94 6.22 -7.64
CA ARG A 31 -8.99 6.84 -6.83
C ARG A 31 -9.77 5.77 -6.12
N THR A 32 -9.96 5.90 -4.81
CA THR A 32 -10.77 5.00 -4.00
C THR A 32 -11.99 5.72 -3.44
N ASN A 33 -12.99 4.95 -3.05
CA ASN A 33 -14.05 5.46 -2.20
C ASN A 33 -13.55 5.63 -0.75
N ARG A 34 -14.48 5.92 0.15
CA ARG A 34 -14.22 6.09 1.58
C ARG A 34 -13.61 4.82 2.18
N TRP A 35 -12.45 4.97 2.82
CA TRP A 35 -11.84 3.91 3.61
C TRP A 35 -12.75 3.43 4.74
N ARG A 36 -12.93 2.12 4.81
CA ARG A 36 -13.69 1.42 5.85
C ARG A 36 -12.69 0.71 6.76
N ASN A 37 -12.75 0.98 8.05
CA ASN A 37 -12.00 0.25 9.06
C ASN A 37 -12.98 -0.51 9.96
N ARG A 38 -12.84 -1.84 10.08
CA ARG A 38 -13.74 -2.65 10.93
C ARG A 38 -13.40 -2.49 12.41
N SER A 39 -12.19 -2.04 12.75
CA SER A 39 -11.69 -1.97 14.12
C SER A 39 -11.84 -0.60 14.79
N SER A 40 -12.63 0.33 14.25
CA SER A 40 -12.87 1.64 14.86
C SER A 40 -13.83 1.51 16.05
N VAL A 41 -13.40 0.83 17.11
CA VAL A 41 -14.14 0.75 18.37
C VAL A 41 -14.00 2.06 19.14
N HIS A 42 -12.97 2.89 18.92
CA HIS A 42 -12.68 4.08 19.75
C HIS A 42 -12.04 5.29 19.03
N GLY A 43 -11.98 5.33 17.69
CA GLY A 43 -11.38 6.44 16.96
C GLY A 43 -12.21 6.79 15.74
N ASN A 44 -12.72 8.02 15.69
CA ASN A 44 -13.57 8.53 14.61
C ASN A 44 -12.76 8.89 13.34
N GLU A 45 -11.45 8.64 13.35
CA GLU A 45 -10.54 9.03 12.29
C GLU A 45 -10.35 7.87 11.30
N MET A 46 -10.76 8.11 10.07
CA MET A 46 -10.62 7.15 9.00
C MET A 46 -9.18 7.03 8.57
N TYR A 47 -8.81 5.83 8.13
CA TYR A 47 -7.47 5.59 7.59
C TYR A 47 -7.17 6.56 6.45
N LYS A 48 -5.97 7.13 6.49
CA LYS A 48 -5.42 8.04 5.47
C LYS A 48 -4.19 7.40 4.85
N THR A 49 -4.17 7.37 3.52
CA THR A 49 -3.04 6.81 2.77
C THR A 49 -1.77 7.65 2.96
N LEU A 50 -0.68 6.99 3.29
CA LEU A 50 0.66 7.55 3.44
C LEU A 50 1.59 7.01 2.36
N THR A 51 2.66 7.75 2.10
CA THR A 51 3.77 7.24 1.26
C THR A 51 4.40 6.02 1.91
N GLY A 52 4.68 4.99 1.12
CA GLY A 52 5.23 3.74 1.61
C GLY A 52 4.20 2.79 2.22
N ASP A 53 2.91 3.11 2.17
CA ASP A 53 1.86 2.15 2.51
C ASP A 53 1.83 1.03 1.47
N VAL A 54 1.74 -0.20 1.97
CA VAL A 54 1.60 -1.42 1.18
C VAL A 54 0.16 -1.88 1.25
N PHE A 55 -0.40 -2.16 0.08
CA PHE A 55 -1.74 -2.66 -0.06
C PHE A 55 -1.77 -3.97 -0.84
N ILE A 56 -2.82 -4.75 -0.59
CA ILE A 56 -3.29 -5.75 -1.53
C ILE A 56 -4.31 -5.07 -2.44
N LEU A 57 -4.07 -5.13 -3.75
CA LEU A 57 -5.06 -4.83 -4.78
C LEU A 57 -5.66 -6.15 -5.27
N ALA A 58 -6.96 -6.36 -5.08
CA ALA A 58 -7.62 -7.64 -5.40
C ALA A 58 -9.02 -7.45 -6.00
N ASP A 59 -9.49 -8.43 -6.78
CA ASP A 59 -10.86 -8.48 -7.35
C ASP A 59 -11.91 -9.04 -6.37
N PHE A 60 -11.57 -9.03 -5.08
CA PHE A 60 -12.39 -9.46 -3.95
C PHE A 60 -11.84 -8.84 -2.66
N LYS A 61 -12.63 -8.87 -1.59
CA LYS A 61 -12.16 -8.52 -0.25
C LYS A 61 -11.71 -9.79 0.47
N PRO A 62 -10.40 -10.04 0.64
CA PRO A 62 -9.93 -11.14 1.47
C PRO A 62 -10.30 -10.88 2.94
N GLU A 63 -10.86 -11.89 3.60
CA GLU A 63 -11.05 -11.88 5.06
C GLU A 63 -9.89 -12.61 5.74
N ILE A 64 -9.42 -13.69 5.11
CA ILE A 64 -8.38 -14.57 5.65
C ILE A 64 -7.25 -14.74 4.64
N VAL A 65 -6.05 -15.07 5.11
CA VAL A 65 -4.87 -15.22 4.23
C VAL A 65 -5.10 -16.31 3.17
N ASN A 66 -5.83 -17.37 3.52
CA ASN A 66 -6.17 -18.45 2.58
C ASN A 66 -7.05 -17.98 1.42
N ASP A 67 -7.76 -16.85 1.53
CA ASP A 67 -8.54 -16.32 0.41
C ASP A 67 -7.64 -15.89 -0.75
N LEU A 68 -6.38 -15.52 -0.47
CA LEU A 68 -5.37 -15.17 -1.48
C LEU A 68 -4.91 -16.37 -2.32
N GLN A 69 -5.21 -17.60 -1.87
CA GLN A 69 -4.86 -18.83 -2.59
C GLN A 69 -6.03 -19.38 -3.42
N ARG A 70 -7.21 -18.74 -3.41
CA ARG A 70 -8.36 -19.20 -4.18
C ARG A 70 -8.12 -19.10 -5.69
N THR A 71 -8.36 -20.20 -6.39
CA THR A 71 -8.29 -20.27 -7.85
C THR A 71 -9.31 -19.32 -8.49
N GLY A 72 -8.91 -18.64 -9.57
CA GLY A 72 -9.79 -17.72 -10.31
C GLY A 72 -9.97 -16.35 -9.64
N LYS A 73 -9.21 -16.06 -8.59
CA LYS A 73 -9.12 -14.74 -7.96
C LYS A 73 -7.77 -14.11 -8.23
N MET A 74 -7.77 -12.81 -8.49
CA MET A 74 -6.56 -12.04 -8.77
C MET A 74 -6.24 -11.14 -7.58
N TRP A 75 -4.95 -11.10 -7.22
CA TRP A 75 -4.43 -10.09 -6.31
C TRP A 75 -2.97 -9.76 -6.63
N THR A 76 -2.55 -8.56 -6.25
CA THR A 76 -1.15 -8.11 -6.34
C THR A 76 -0.80 -7.17 -5.19
N LEU A 77 0.48 -7.11 -4.83
CA LEU A 77 0.97 -6.11 -3.89
C LEU A 77 1.26 -4.80 -4.61
N VAL A 78 0.87 -3.70 -3.98
CA VAL A 78 1.13 -2.35 -4.47
C VAL A 78 1.64 -1.47 -3.33
N VAL A 79 2.49 -0.50 -3.66
CA VAL A 79 3.08 0.44 -2.70
C VAL A 79 2.68 1.86 -3.10
N SER A 80 2.22 2.66 -2.14
CA SER A 80 1.96 4.09 -2.33
C SER A 80 3.26 4.85 -2.53
N ASP A 81 3.40 5.53 -3.67
CA ASP A 81 4.54 6.43 -4.00
C ASP A 81 4.21 7.90 -3.65
N GLY A 82 3.06 8.17 -3.03
CA GLY A 82 2.63 9.49 -2.57
C GLY A 82 1.19 9.86 -2.96
N VAL A 83 0.64 10.86 -2.27
CA VAL A 83 -0.73 11.36 -2.47
C VAL A 83 -0.76 12.38 -3.61
N VAL A 84 -1.79 12.36 -4.45
CA VAL A 84 -1.97 13.27 -5.60
C VAL A 84 -2.95 14.40 -5.26
N GLU A 85 -2.95 14.85 -4.01
CA GLU A 85 -3.93 15.78 -3.42
C GLU A 85 -5.30 15.15 -3.11
N GLU A 86 -5.84 15.48 -1.94
CA GLU A 86 -7.24 15.25 -1.57
C GLU A 86 -8.04 16.38 -2.21
N GLU A 87 -8.89 16.09 -3.19
CA GLU A 87 -9.84 17.08 -3.71
C GLU A 87 -10.86 17.37 -2.59
N GLU A 88 -10.59 18.37 -1.75
CA GLU A 88 -11.59 18.97 -0.86
C GLU A 88 -12.60 19.72 -1.71
N THR A 89 -13.55 18.99 -2.31
CA THR A 89 -14.71 19.65 -2.91
C THR A 89 -15.57 20.20 -1.78
N ASN A 90 -15.70 21.52 -1.72
CA ASN A 90 -16.56 22.32 -0.84
C ASN A 90 -18.07 22.05 -0.99
N ASP A 91 -18.46 20.81 -1.31
CA ASP A 91 -19.84 20.40 -1.44
C ASP A 91 -20.11 19.31 -0.39
N HIS A 92 -20.97 19.64 0.58
CA HIS A 92 -21.24 18.88 1.80
C HIS A 92 -21.76 17.43 1.60
N ASN A 93 -21.82 16.94 0.36
CA ASN A 93 -22.35 15.63 -0.02
C ASN A 93 -21.38 14.75 -0.85
N VAL A 94 -20.13 15.16 -1.09
CA VAL A 94 -19.19 14.31 -1.82
C VAL A 94 -18.47 13.38 -0.84
N GLU A 95 -18.78 12.08 -0.91
CA GLU A 95 -18.05 11.02 -0.22
C GLU A 95 -16.54 11.25 -0.36
N LEU A 96 -15.82 11.36 0.77
CA LEU A 96 -14.36 11.50 0.81
C LEU A 96 -13.68 10.44 -0.08
N ARG A 97 -13.21 10.85 -1.25
CA ARG A 97 -12.47 10.02 -2.21
C ARG A 97 -10.98 10.29 -2.05
N SER A 98 -10.19 9.24 -1.82
CA SER A 98 -8.74 9.37 -1.74
C SER A 98 -8.11 9.14 -3.12
N SER A 99 -7.17 10.01 -3.50
CA SER A 99 -6.43 9.92 -4.77
C SER A 99 -4.93 9.84 -4.49
N PHE A 100 -4.27 8.79 -4.97
CA PHE A 100 -2.84 8.57 -4.73
C PHE A 100 -2.17 7.77 -5.84
N LYS A 101 -0.84 7.84 -5.89
CA LYS A 101 0.00 7.07 -6.82
C LYS A 101 0.39 5.76 -6.19
N ILE A 102 0.28 4.68 -6.96
CA ILE A 102 0.79 3.37 -6.59
C ILE A 102 1.86 2.89 -7.57
N LEU A 103 2.78 2.12 -7.02
CA LEU A 103 3.73 1.30 -7.73
C LEU A 103 3.38 -0.17 -7.46
N PRO A 104 2.93 -0.95 -8.47
CA PRO A 104 2.62 -2.35 -8.25
C PRO A 104 3.88 -3.22 -8.33
N SER A 105 3.82 -4.39 -7.67
CA SER A 105 4.89 -5.39 -7.71
C SER A 105 5.02 -6.08 -9.07
N LYS A 106 3.93 -6.11 -9.84
CA LYS A 106 3.82 -6.58 -11.23
C LYS A 106 2.95 -5.60 -11.99
N ASP A 107 3.20 -5.43 -13.29
CA ASP A 107 2.36 -4.55 -14.11
C ASP A 107 0.90 -4.98 -14.05
N ILE A 108 0.02 -3.99 -13.92
CA ILE A 108 -1.42 -4.20 -13.84
C ILE A 108 -1.98 -4.23 -15.26
N ASP A 109 -2.65 -5.33 -15.60
CA ASP A 109 -3.51 -5.41 -16.77
C ASP A 109 -4.79 -4.60 -16.50
N LEU A 110 -4.89 -3.44 -17.16
CA LEU A 110 -6.04 -2.55 -16.98
C LEU A 110 -7.31 -3.09 -17.64
N ASP A 111 -7.19 -3.96 -18.64
CA ASP A 111 -8.34 -4.53 -19.34
C ASP A 111 -9.03 -5.56 -18.45
N GLU A 112 -8.25 -6.38 -17.73
CA GLU A 112 -8.79 -7.31 -16.72
C GLU A 112 -9.36 -6.55 -15.50
N VAL A 113 -8.65 -5.51 -15.02
CA VAL A 113 -9.06 -4.72 -13.87
C VAL A 113 -10.33 -3.91 -14.14
N GLY A 114 -10.49 -3.36 -15.35
CA GLY A 114 -11.65 -2.54 -15.71
C GLY A 114 -12.98 -3.30 -15.72
N GLN A 115 -12.94 -4.63 -15.77
CA GLN A 115 -14.13 -5.49 -15.83
C GLN A 115 -14.65 -5.94 -14.46
N LYS A 116 -13.89 -5.72 -13.38
CA LYS A 116 -14.19 -6.25 -12.04
C LYS A 116 -14.16 -5.14 -10.98
N SER A 117 -14.98 -5.28 -9.94
CA SER A 117 -14.83 -4.45 -8.74
C SER A 117 -13.53 -4.79 -8.03
N MET A 118 -12.64 -3.81 -7.90
CA MET A 118 -11.35 -3.96 -7.24
C MET A 118 -11.38 -3.35 -5.84
N PHE A 119 -10.63 -3.97 -4.93
CA PHE A 119 -10.49 -3.54 -3.55
C PHE A 119 -9.03 -3.31 -3.22
N MET A 120 -8.79 -2.27 -2.42
CA MET A 120 -7.51 -1.93 -1.82
C MET A 120 -7.59 -2.28 -0.33
N ILE A 121 -6.67 -3.13 0.15
CA ILE A 121 -6.64 -3.56 1.56
C ILE A 121 -5.27 -3.21 2.14
N PHE A 122 -5.27 -2.42 3.21
CA PHE A 122 -4.04 -2.01 3.89
C PHE A 122 -3.35 -3.20 4.58
N LEU A 123 -2.04 -3.31 4.39
CA LEU A 123 -1.20 -4.30 5.07
C LEU A 123 -0.29 -3.65 6.11
N THR A 124 0.57 -2.73 5.66
CA THR A 124 1.63 -2.17 6.50
C THR A 124 2.25 -0.95 5.83
N ASN A 125 3.02 -0.14 6.57
CA ASN A 125 3.87 0.90 6.00
C ASN A 125 5.33 0.45 6.01
N ILE A 126 5.98 0.44 4.85
CA ILE A 126 7.37 -0.01 4.71
C ILE A 126 8.42 1.08 4.96
N THR A 127 8.01 2.33 5.22
CA THR A 127 8.96 3.44 5.46
C THR A 127 9.94 3.15 6.61
N PRO A 128 9.51 2.61 7.78
CA PRO A 128 10.46 2.25 8.84
C PRO A 128 11.46 1.19 8.39
N ASN A 129 10.98 0.11 7.76
CA ASN A 129 11.83 -0.97 7.24
C ASN A 129 12.82 -0.45 6.20
N ARG A 130 12.38 0.44 5.32
CA ARG A 130 13.21 1.10 4.32
C ARG A 130 14.30 1.95 4.96
N ARG A 131 13.99 2.73 6.00
CA ARG A 131 14.99 3.52 6.75
C ARG A 131 16.03 2.63 7.42
N ILE A 132 15.62 1.53 8.04
CA ILE A 132 16.54 0.55 8.64
C ILE A 132 17.43 -0.05 7.56
N TRP A 133 16.86 -0.48 6.44
CA TRP A 133 17.61 -1.03 5.32
C TRP A 133 18.61 -0.03 4.74
N GLU A 134 18.20 1.22 4.54
CA GLU A 134 19.07 2.31 4.09
C GLU A 134 20.21 2.56 5.08
N ALA A 135 19.96 2.55 6.39
CA ALA A 135 21.00 2.69 7.40
C ALA A 135 22.01 1.52 7.38
N LEU A 136 21.52 0.27 7.27
CA LEU A 136 22.35 -0.93 7.14
C LEU A 136 23.13 -0.94 5.81
N HIS A 137 22.54 -0.41 4.74
CA HIS A 137 23.19 -0.35 3.43
C HIS A 137 24.18 0.83 3.32
N MET A 138 23.95 1.92 4.05
CA MET A 138 24.91 3.02 4.22
C MET A 138 26.14 2.61 5.04
N SER A 139 26.04 1.55 5.85
CA SER A 139 27.21 0.94 6.52
C SER A 139 28.09 0.09 5.59
N ARG A 140 28.34 0.59 4.37
CA ARG A 140 29.64 0.39 3.70
C ARG A 140 30.81 0.93 4.57
N ASN A 141 30.51 1.73 5.60
CA ASN A 141 31.34 1.88 6.80
C ASN A 141 31.16 0.68 7.76
N SER A 142 31.83 -0.43 7.45
CA SER A 142 31.85 -1.70 8.21
C SER A 142 32.21 -1.56 9.70
N LYS A 143 32.80 -0.43 10.12
CA LYS A 143 33.30 -0.20 11.48
C LYS A 143 32.20 -0.20 12.55
N LEU A 144 30.99 0.27 12.24
CA LEU A 144 29.87 0.29 13.19
C LEU A 144 29.17 -1.07 13.29
N ILE A 145 28.98 -1.75 12.15
CA ILE A 145 28.47 -3.12 12.12
C ILE A 145 29.45 -4.06 12.85
N GLN A 146 30.75 -3.94 12.61
CA GLN A 146 31.76 -4.72 13.33
C GLN A 146 31.69 -4.48 14.83
N LYS A 147 31.65 -3.22 15.30
CA LYS A 147 31.55 -2.92 16.74
C LYS A 147 30.24 -3.38 17.38
N GLY A 148 29.11 -3.35 16.65
CA GLY A 148 27.81 -3.78 17.16
C GLY A 148 27.63 -5.30 17.16
N LEU A 149 28.13 -5.99 16.13
CA LEU A 149 28.06 -7.45 16.01
C LEU A 149 29.16 -8.16 16.80
N CYS A 150 30.34 -7.56 16.94
CA CYS A 150 31.39 -8.05 17.84
C CYS A 150 31.11 -7.58 19.26
N SER A 151 30.06 -8.16 19.84
CA SER A 151 29.90 -8.19 21.28
C SER A 151 30.91 -9.22 21.80
N SER A 152 31.96 -8.75 22.48
CA SER A 152 33.03 -9.52 23.13
C SER A 152 34.04 -10.31 22.26
N ASN A 153 35.26 -9.76 22.21
CA ASN A 153 36.57 -10.43 22.30
C ASN A 153 37.00 -11.57 21.38
N GLU A 154 36.35 -11.86 20.25
CA GLU A 154 36.94 -12.72 19.22
C GLU A 154 36.69 -12.18 17.81
N CYS A 155 37.73 -11.52 17.26
CA CYS A 155 37.91 -11.19 15.84
C CYS A 155 39.38 -11.45 15.50
#